data_AF-A0A966VWZ2-F1
#
_entry.id   AF-A0A966VWZ2-F1
#
_cell.length_a   1.000
_cell.length_b   1.000
_cell.length_c   1.000
_cell.angle_alpha   90.00
_cell.angle_beta   90.00
_cell.angle_gamma   90.00
#
_symmetry.space_group_name_H-M   'P 1'
#
loop_
_entity.id
_entity.type
_entity.pdbx_description
1 polymer ?
#
loop_
_entity_poly.entity_id
_entity_poly.type
_entity_poly.pdbx_seq_one_letter_code
_entity_poly.pdbx_strand_id
1 'polypeptide(L)'
;MNSEDLRIDRNGNFEVIVSLERSPGNWLPTATDATAVLVRQTFGDWNKEIPAEVHIDRVGFEGARRPRLTSEEQAERVRRAAATLRTTVANWPEFVRRGYLERAPANTLTPPVDSTAQGGLPGRWYSSGWWQLEDDEALVLTLWPMPGNYQGIQLTDLWFSSLEYANRQTSLNGDQTARSSDGAYRIVIAARDPGVPNWLDTTGLPRGVIMLRFDGMGRKPFPIDKFPVLEKVKFSDLVDRLPADTRRITTEQRARVLSERRAAIQRRYAR
;
A
#
# COMPACT_ATOMS: atom_id res chain seq x y z
N MET A 1 13.64 -11.55 -4.98
CA MET A 1 14.17 -11.88 -3.64
C MET A 1 13.27 -11.23 -2.61
N ASN A 2 12.93 -11.94 -1.55
CA ASN A 2 12.16 -11.41 -0.42
C ASN A 2 12.92 -11.68 0.90
N SER A 3 12.41 -11.16 2.03
CA SER A 3 13.10 -11.28 3.34
C SER A 3 13.30 -12.72 3.80
N GLU A 4 12.44 -13.65 3.42
CA GLU A 4 12.54 -15.08 3.78
C GLU A 4 13.70 -15.78 3.04
N ASP A 5 14.13 -15.23 1.90
CA ASP A 5 15.26 -15.75 1.12
C ASP A 5 16.60 -15.10 1.51
N LEU A 6 16.55 -14.01 2.28
CA LEU A 6 17.69 -13.17 2.59
C LEU A 6 18.48 -13.77 3.75
N ARG A 7 19.77 -14.02 3.52
CA ARG A 7 20.73 -14.39 4.57
C ARG A 7 21.14 -13.11 5.30
N ILE A 8 20.82 -13.07 6.57
CA ILE A 8 21.10 -11.96 7.48
C ILE A 8 22.09 -12.46 8.53
N ASP A 9 23.11 -11.67 8.83
CA ASP A 9 24.09 -12.03 9.86
C ASP A 9 23.52 -11.86 11.28
N ARG A 10 24.29 -12.28 12.30
CA ARG A 10 23.89 -12.18 13.71
C ARG A 10 23.65 -10.74 14.22
N ASN A 11 24.16 -9.74 13.50
CA ASN A 11 24.04 -8.32 13.83
C ASN A 11 22.87 -7.66 13.09
N GLY A 12 22.14 -8.40 12.24
CA GLY A 12 21.04 -7.86 11.43
C GLY A 12 21.48 -7.27 10.09
N ASN A 13 22.75 -7.41 9.70
CA ASN A 13 23.24 -6.90 8.43
C ASN A 13 23.00 -7.89 7.30
N PHE A 14 22.91 -7.37 6.08
CA PHE A 14 22.87 -8.16 4.87
C PHE A 14 23.63 -7.45 3.74
N GLU A 15 24.16 -8.24 2.82
CA GLU A 15 24.72 -7.78 1.55
C GLU A 15 23.97 -8.49 0.43
N VAL A 16 23.66 -7.78 -0.66
CA VAL A 16 23.08 -8.35 -1.88
C VAL A 16 23.90 -7.94 -3.08
N ILE A 17 24.47 -8.92 -3.79
CA ILE A 17 25.17 -8.67 -5.05
C ILE A 17 24.16 -8.68 -6.20
N VAL A 18 24.12 -7.58 -6.96
CA VAL A 18 23.29 -7.44 -8.16
C VAL A 18 24.20 -7.54 -9.39
N SER A 19 24.14 -8.66 -10.11
CA SER A 19 25.08 -8.95 -11.21
C SER A 19 24.48 -9.90 -12.26
N LEU A 20 25.02 -9.85 -13.48
CA LEU A 20 24.66 -10.79 -14.55
C LEU A 20 25.12 -12.22 -14.20
N GLU A 21 26.36 -12.32 -13.75
CA GLU A 21 26.97 -13.58 -13.32
C GLU A 21 26.56 -13.92 -11.90
N ARG A 22 26.48 -15.22 -11.62
CA ARG A 22 26.08 -15.70 -10.30
C ARG A 22 27.16 -15.41 -9.26
N SER A 23 26.74 -14.78 -8.16
CA SER A 23 27.58 -14.51 -7.00
C SER A 23 27.21 -15.40 -5.80
N PRO A 24 28.14 -15.71 -4.88
CA PRO A 24 27.83 -16.39 -3.63
C PRO A 24 27.00 -15.49 -2.70
N GLY A 25 26.36 -16.10 -1.69
CA GLY A 25 25.55 -15.34 -0.71
C GLY A 25 24.19 -14.92 -1.26
N ASN A 26 23.71 -13.74 -0.84
CA ASN A 26 22.49 -13.18 -1.42
C ASN A 26 22.82 -12.58 -2.78
N TRP A 27 22.25 -13.16 -3.83
CA TRP A 27 22.47 -12.71 -5.20
C TRP A 27 21.14 -12.43 -5.88
N LEU A 28 21.04 -11.23 -6.46
CA LEU A 28 19.90 -10.82 -7.26
C LEU A 28 20.34 -10.79 -8.74
N PRO A 29 19.85 -11.70 -9.59
CA PRO A 29 20.16 -11.66 -11.01
C PRO A 29 19.64 -10.37 -11.63
N THR A 30 20.40 -9.83 -12.57
CA THR A 30 20.01 -8.67 -13.37
C THR A 30 20.06 -8.99 -14.86
N ALA A 31 19.50 -8.12 -15.70
CA ALA A 31 19.62 -8.19 -17.16
C ALA A 31 20.54 -7.08 -17.67
N THR A 32 21.06 -7.24 -18.89
CA THR A 32 21.98 -6.26 -19.52
C THR A 32 21.33 -4.90 -19.76
N ASP A 33 19.99 -4.87 -19.83
CA ASP A 33 19.15 -3.70 -20.05
C ASP A 33 18.44 -3.22 -18.77
N ALA A 34 18.74 -3.80 -17.61
CA ALA A 34 18.16 -3.38 -16.34
C ALA A 34 18.61 -1.95 -15.97
N THR A 35 17.66 -1.10 -15.62
CA THR A 35 17.90 0.34 -15.33
C THR A 35 17.59 0.75 -13.90
N ALA A 36 16.98 -0.14 -13.10
CA ALA A 36 16.58 0.16 -11.73
C ALA A 36 16.60 -1.08 -10.84
N VAL A 37 16.93 -0.88 -9.56
CA VAL A 37 16.68 -1.83 -8.48
C VAL A 37 15.61 -1.22 -7.57
N LEU A 38 14.54 -1.96 -7.31
CA LEU A 38 13.44 -1.50 -6.48
C LEU A 38 13.42 -2.24 -5.14
N VAL A 39 13.71 -1.52 -4.07
CA VAL A 39 13.59 -2.02 -2.70
C VAL A 39 12.25 -1.59 -2.13
N ARG A 40 11.52 -2.53 -1.52
CA ARG A 40 10.25 -2.25 -0.83
C ARG A 40 10.34 -2.74 0.61
N GLN A 41 10.13 -1.82 1.54
CA GLN A 41 9.94 -2.11 2.95
C GLN A 41 8.46 -1.89 3.28
N THR A 42 7.79 -2.91 3.80
CA THR A 42 6.37 -2.86 4.15
C THR A 42 6.26 -2.91 5.66
N PHE A 43 5.44 -2.03 6.23
CA PHE A 43 5.36 -1.86 7.68
C PHE A 43 3.97 -2.19 8.23
N GLY A 44 3.93 -3.09 9.21
CA GLY A 44 2.74 -3.46 9.97
C GLY A 44 2.55 -2.49 11.13
N ASP A 45 3.40 -2.59 12.15
CA ASP A 45 3.41 -1.67 13.29
C ASP A 45 4.28 -0.43 13.02
N TRP A 46 3.64 0.64 12.56
CA TRP A 46 4.31 1.91 12.23
C TRP A 46 4.98 2.58 13.44
N ASN A 47 4.62 2.21 14.67
CA ASN A 47 5.19 2.82 15.87
C ASN A 47 6.43 2.10 16.38
N LYS A 48 6.62 0.82 16.04
CA LYS A 48 7.71 0.00 16.56
C LYS A 48 8.72 -0.44 15.50
N GLU A 49 8.28 -0.63 14.26
CA GLU A 49 9.16 -1.09 13.20
C GLU A 49 10.07 0.03 12.69
N ILE A 50 11.35 -0.28 12.61
CA ILE A 50 12.40 0.64 12.17
C ILE A 50 12.77 0.29 10.73
N PRO A 51 12.80 1.26 9.80
CA PRO A 51 13.25 1.02 8.43
C PRO A 51 14.68 0.49 8.41
N ALA A 52 14.93 -0.51 7.56
CA ALA A 52 16.29 -0.93 7.25
C ALA A 52 17.03 0.20 6.52
N GLU A 53 18.27 0.43 6.93
CA GLU A 53 19.19 1.31 6.23
C GLU A 53 19.80 0.55 5.06
N VAL A 54 19.61 1.04 3.84
CA VAL A 54 20.06 0.36 2.61
C VAL A 54 20.85 1.33 1.76
N HIS A 55 22.09 0.94 1.49
CA HIS A 55 23.01 1.66 0.60
C HIS A 55 23.26 0.85 -0.66
N ILE A 56 23.59 1.53 -1.76
CA ILE A 56 23.94 0.90 -3.03
C ILE A 56 25.27 1.46 -3.52
N ASP A 57 26.25 0.58 -3.64
CA ASP A 57 27.58 0.88 -4.14
C ASP A 57 27.85 0.14 -5.44
N ARG A 58 28.59 0.77 -6.34
CA ARG A 58 29.07 0.12 -7.55
C ARG A 58 30.42 -0.52 -7.25
N VAL A 59 30.44 -1.84 -7.16
CA VAL A 59 31.65 -2.64 -6.94
C VAL A 59 32.72 -2.32 -7.98
N GLY A 60 33.96 -2.10 -7.52
CA GLY A 60 35.12 -1.78 -8.35
C GLY A 60 35.28 -0.29 -8.67
N PHE A 61 34.44 0.58 -8.07
CA PHE A 61 34.50 2.04 -8.22
C PHE A 61 34.68 2.74 -6.87
N GLU A 62 35.19 2.04 -5.87
CA GLU A 62 35.41 2.56 -4.52
C GLU A 62 36.37 3.75 -4.56
N GLY A 63 35.96 4.88 -3.99
CA GLY A 63 36.72 6.13 -4.03
C GLY A 63 36.81 6.82 -5.39
N ALA A 64 36.27 6.22 -6.46
CA ALA A 64 36.27 6.84 -7.78
C ALA A 64 35.34 8.04 -7.82
N ARG A 65 35.80 9.13 -8.45
CA ARG A 65 34.95 10.30 -8.67
C ARG A 65 33.87 9.96 -9.68
N ARG A 66 32.62 10.32 -9.37
CA ARG A 66 31.51 10.29 -10.35
C ARG A 66 31.91 11.08 -11.61
N PRO A 67 31.79 10.49 -12.81
CA PRO A 67 32.06 11.19 -14.07
C PRO A 67 31.20 12.45 -14.20
N ARG A 68 31.78 13.51 -14.79
CA ARG A 68 31.04 14.74 -15.11
C ARG A 68 30.16 14.47 -16.33
N LEU A 69 28.91 14.92 -16.27
CA LEU A 69 28.00 14.87 -17.42
C LEU A 69 28.35 15.98 -18.40
N THR A 70 28.36 15.66 -19.69
CA THR A 70 28.43 16.69 -20.75
C THR A 70 27.13 17.50 -20.80
N SER A 71 27.17 18.69 -21.41
CA SER A 71 25.96 19.49 -21.62
C SER A 71 24.90 18.73 -22.45
N GLU A 72 25.34 17.91 -23.39
CA GLU A 72 24.46 17.07 -24.22
C GLU A 72 23.76 15.99 -23.40
N GLU A 73 24.51 15.26 -22.55
CA GLU A 73 23.92 14.24 -21.66
C GLU A 73 22.93 14.85 -20.66
N GLN A 74 23.23 16.05 -20.17
CA GLN A 74 22.31 16.79 -19.29
C GLN A 74 21.03 17.18 -20.05
N ALA A 75 21.16 17.76 -21.25
CA ALA A 75 20.01 18.11 -22.08
C ALA A 75 19.15 16.88 -22.42
N GLU A 76 19.77 15.75 -22.72
CA GLU A 76 19.07 14.47 -22.97
C GLU A 76 18.29 13.99 -21.74
N ARG A 77 18.87 14.06 -20.54
CA ARG A 77 18.18 13.69 -19.30
C ARG A 77 16.96 14.58 -19.03
N VAL A 78 17.07 15.88 -19.26
CA VAL A 78 15.95 16.83 -19.11
C VAL A 78 14.86 16.53 -20.13
N ARG A 79 15.22 16.31 -21.41
CA ARG A 79 14.26 15.95 -22.46
C ARG A 79 13.53 14.65 -22.13
N ARG A 80 14.23 13.62 -21.67
CA ARG A 80 13.62 12.36 -21.20
C ARG A 80 12.69 12.58 -20.02
N ALA A 81 13.09 13.33 -18.99
CA ALA A 81 12.23 13.63 -17.85
C ALA A 81 10.94 14.34 -18.28
N ALA A 82 11.03 15.32 -19.19
CA ALA A 82 9.86 16.00 -19.73
C ALA A 82 8.95 15.07 -20.55
N ALA A 83 9.53 14.18 -21.36
CA ALA A 83 8.77 13.17 -22.11
C ALA A 83 8.06 12.19 -21.15
N THR A 84 8.77 11.66 -20.15
CA THR A 84 8.20 10.79 -19.12
C THR A 84 7.04 11.47 -18.40
N LEU A 85 7.19 12.73 -17.99
CA LEU A 85 6.12 13.46 -17.31
C LEU A 85 4.84 13.55 -18.19
N ARG A 86 4.98 13.91 -19.47
CA ARG A 86 3.84 13.97 -20.40
C ARG A 86 3.10 12.64 -20.50
N THR A 87 3.85 11.55 -20.62
CA THR A 87 3.28 10.19 -20.70
C THR A 87 2.63 9.76 -19.37
N THR A 88 3.30 9.99 -18.25
CA THR A 88 2.82 9.59 -16.92
C THR A 88 1.52 10.29 -16.53
N VAL A 89 1.39 11.60 -16.80
CA VAL A 89 0.18 12.37 -16.48
C VAL A 89 -1.04 11.89 -17.27
N ALA A 90 -0.85 11.45 -18.51
CA ALA A 90 -1.93 10.88 -19.32
C ALA A 90 -2.28 9.44 -18.91
N ASN A 91 -1.29 8.64 -18.54
CA ASN A 91 -1.47 7.20 -18.33
C ASN A 91 -2.19 6.84 -17.01
N TRP A 92 -1.93 7.55 -15.91
CA TRP A 92 -2.54 7.20 -14.61
C TRP A 92 -4.07 7.38 -14.56
N PRO A 93 -4.65 8.49 -15.05
CA PRO A 93 -6.09 8.63 -15.20
C PRO A 93 -6.71 7.49 -16.02
N GLU A 94 -6.06 7.14 -17.12
CA GLU A 94 -6.53 6.10 -18.03
C GLU A 94 -6.44 4.71 -17.42
N PHE A 95 -5.36 4.44 -16.68
CA PHE A 95 -5.17 3.23 -15.89
C PHE A 95 -6.30 3.07 -14.87
N VAL A 96 -6.65 4.13 -14.13
CA VAL A 96 -7.76 4.10 -13.17
C VAL A 96 -9.11 3.91 -13.88
N ARG A 97 -9.36 4.67 -14.95
CA ARG A 97 -10.60 4.55 -15.73
C ARG A 97 -10.85 3.12 -16.21
N ARG A 98 -9.89 2.55 -16.96
CA ARG A 98 -10.03 1.20 -17.53
C ARG A 98 -9.90 0.09 -16.48
N GLY A 99 -8.96 0.24 -15.56
CA GLY A 99 -8.60 -0.81 -14.61
C GLY A 99 -9.61 -0.98 -13.47
N TYR A 100 -10.37 0.07 -13.15
CA TYR A 100 -11.26 0.12 -11.98
C TYR A 100 -12.67 0.58 -12.33
N LEU A 101 -12.83 1.81 -12.85
CA LEU A 101 -14.14 2.44 -13.02
C LEU A 101 -15.02 1.72 -14.04
N GLU A 102 -14.42 1.24 -15.13
CA GLU A 102 -15.12 0.52 -16.20
C GLU A 102 -15.16 -0.99 -15.97
N ARG A 103 -14.35 -1.49 -15.04
CA ARG A 103 -14.22 -2.92 -14.76
C ARG A 103 -15.35 -3.44 -13.87
N ALA A 104 -15.86 -2.61 -12.97
CA ALA A 104 -16.94 -2.97 -12.06
C ALA A 104 -17.73 -1.72 -11.64
N PRO A 105 -19.01 -1.86 -11.23
CA PRO A 105 -19.77 -0.75 -10.68
C PRO A 105 -19.12 -0.14 -9.44
N ALA A 106 -19.43 1.14 -9.17
CA ALA A 106 -19.04 1.81 -7.93
C ALA A 106 -19.45 1.00 -6.69
N ASN A 107 -18.65 1.12 -5.63
CA ASN A 107 -18.91 0.53 -4.32
C ASN A 107 -18.94 -1.00 -4.31
N THR A 108 -18.28 -1.64 -5.29
CA THR A 108 -18.08 -3.08 -5.36
C THR A 108 -16.59 -3.42 -5.30
N LEU A 109 -16.26 -4.68 -4.95
CA LEU A 109 -14.90 -5.21 -5.00
C LEU A 109 -14.81 -6.36 -5.99
N THR A 110 -13.66 -6.45 -6.64
CA THR A 110 -13.27 -7.63 -7.40
C THR A 110 -12.93 -8.79 -6.45
N PRO A 111 -13.16 -10.04 -6.86
CA PRO A 111 -12.61 -11.21 -6.17
C PRO A 111 -11.09 -11.07 -5.97
N PRO A 112 -10.53 -11.55 -4.84
CA PRO A 112 -9.09 -11.61 -4.67
C PRO A 112 -8.40 -12.37 -5.81
N VAL A 113 -7.37 -11.76 -6.40
CA VAL A 113 -6.55 -12.34 -7.47
C VAL A 113 -5.08 -12.44 -7.06
N ASP A 114 -4.43 -13.54 -7.45
CA ASP A 114 -2.99 -13.71 -7.29
C ASP A 114 -2.25 -12.76 -8.26
N SER A 115 -1.34 -11.97 -7.70
CA SER A 115 -0.59 -10.96 -8.45
C SER A 115 0.64 -11.48 -9.18
N THR A 116 1.02 -12.74 -8.97
CA THR A 116 2.22 -13.35 -9.55
C THR A 116 2.20 -13.27 -11.08
N ALA A 117 1.03 -13.47 -11.70
CA ALA A 117 0.87 -13.36 -13.16
C ALA A 117 1.10 -11.93 -13.71
N GLN A 118 1.10 -10.91 -12.85
CA GLN A 118 1.34 -9.50 -13.18
C GLN A 118 2.71 -9.01 -12.67
N GLY A 119 3.63 -9.93 -12.36
CA GLY A 119 4.95 -9.60 -11.82
C GLY A 119 4.95 -9.22 -10.33
N GLY A 120 3.85 -9.51 -9.62
CA GLY A 120 3.79 -9.41 -8.16
C GLY A 120 4.65 -10.47 -7.44
N LEU A 121 4.84 -10.30 -6.13
CA LEU A 121 5.55 -11.31 -5.34
C LEU A 121 4.69 -12.58 -5.21
N PRO A 122 5.27 -13.78 -5.27
CA PRO A 122 4.56 -15.01 -4.95
C PRO A 122 3.83 -14.92 -3.61
N GLY A 123 2.58 -15.39 -3.57
CA GLY A 123 1.76 -15.32 -2.35
C GLY A 123 1.24 -13.92 -2.00
N ARG A 124 1.28 -12.98 -2.95
CA ARG A 124 0.58 -11.70 -2.86
C ARG A 124 -0.73 -11.73 -3.62
N TRP A 125 -1.80 -11.40 -2.91
CA TRP A 125 -3.15 -11.28 -3.43
C TRP A 125 -3.65 -9.83 -3.36
N TYR A 126 -4.45 -9.45 -4.34
CA TYR A 126 -5.15 -8.16 -4.34
C TYR A 126 -6.64 -8.34 -4.56
N SER A 127 -7.43 -7.52 -3.88
CA SER A 127 -8.80 -7.22 -4.26
C SER A 127 -8.92 -5.72 -4.37
N SER A 128 -9.68 -5.23 -5.32
CA SER A 128 -9.82 -3.80 -5.52
C SER A 128 -11.18 -3.42 -6.08
N GLY A 129 -11.49 -2.14 -5.95
CA GLY A 129 -12.71 -1.53 -6.44
C GLY A 129 -12.58 -0.02 -6.40
N TRP A 130 -13.71 0.68 -6.45
CA TRP A 130 -13.73 2.13 -6.35
C TRP A 130 -14.97 2.57 -5.58
N TRP A 131 -14.85 3.65 -4.81
CA TRP A 131 -15.99 4.23 -4.10
C TRP A 131 -16.57 5.38 -4.89
N GLN A 132 -17.88 5.56 -4.74
CA GLN A 132 -18.59 6.78 -5.08
C GLN A 132 -19.69 7.00 -4.03
N LEU A 133 -19.58 8.07 -3.27
CA LEU A 133 -20.43 8.36 -2.12
C LEU A 133 -20.91 9.80 -2.15
N GLU A 134 -22.17 9.99 -1.78
CA GLU A 134 -22.70 11.30 -1.37
C GLU A 134 -22.30 11.60 0.10
N ASP A 135 -22.48 12.85 0.54
CA ASP A 135 -22.07 13.32 1.89
C ASP A 135 -22.76 12.59 3.05
N ASP A 136 -23.93 11.98 2.79
CA ASP A 136 -24.72 11.21 3.74
C ASP A 136 -24.59 9.69 3.57
N GLU A 137 -23.63 9.23 2.77
CA GLU A 137 -23.38 7.81 2.53
C GLU A 137 -22.05 7.35 3.13
N ALA A 138 -21.97 6.04 3.39
CA ALA A 138 -20.77 5.36 3.83
C ALA A 138 -20.69 3.96 3.21
N LEU A 139 -19.48 3.41 3.17
CA LEU A 139 -19.29 1.97 2.94
C LEU A 139 -18.89 1.28 4.22
N VAL A 140 -19.47 0.10 4.47
CA VAL A 140 -18.99 -0.85 5.47
C VAL A 140 -18.27 -1.97 4.74
N LEU A 141 -16.97 -2.05 4.93
CA LEU A 141 -16.13 -3.13 4.44
C LEU A 141 -15.99 -4.23 5.49
N THR A 142 -16.28 -5.45 5.06
CA THR A 142 -16.00 -6.69 5.77
C THR A 142 -14.69 -7.30 5.27
N LEU A 143 -13.68 -7.42 6.14
CA LEU A 143 -12.48 -8.22 5.91
C LEU A 143 -12.32 -9.28 6.99
N TRP A 144 -11.58 -10.33 6.69
CA TRP A 144 -11.21 -11.36 7.65
C TRP A 144 -9.69 -11.39 7.83
N PRO A 145 -9.19 -11.70 9.03
CA PRO A 145 -7.78 -11.99 9.23
C PRO A 145 -7.31 -13.15 8.35
N MET A 146 -6.28 -12.87 7.57
CA MET A 146 -5.62 -13.85 6.72
C MET A 146 -4.27 -14.26 7.32
N PRO A 147 -3.81 -15.52 7.14
CA PRO A 147 -2.59 -16.06 7.76
C PRO A 147 -1.28 -15.53 7.16
N GLY A 148 -1.33 -14.49 6.32
CA GLY A 148 -0.15 -13.91 5.68
C GLY A 148 0.62 -12.94 6.58
N ASN A 149 1.81 -12.55 6.14
CA ASN A 149 2.71 -11.65 6.88
C ASN A 149 2.20 -10.20 6.91
N TYR A 150 1.34 -9.81 5.96
CA TYR A 150 0.76 -8.47 5.92
C TYR A 150 -0.61 -8.50 5.24
N GLN A 151 -1.54 -7.68 5.74
CA GLN A 151 -2.77 -7.36 5.06
C GLN A 151 -3.12 -5.89 5.30
N GLY A 152 -3.70 -5.22 4.30
CA GLY A 152 -4.13 -3.85 4.50
C GLY A 152 -5.01 -3.31 3.39
N ILE A 153 -5.60 -2.16 3.69
CA ILE A 153 -6.44 -1.36 2.83
C ILE A 153 -5.84 0.05 2.65
N GLN A 154 -5.93 0.59 1.44
CA GLN A 154 -5.61 1.97 1.14
C GLN A 154 -6.65 2.58 0.19
N LEU A 155 -6.94 3.85 0.41
CA LEU A 155 -7.67 4.71 -0.52
C LEU A 155 -6.71 5.51 -1.39
N THR A 156 -7.02 5.64 -2.68
CA THR A 156 -6.31 6.52 -3.62
C THR A 156 -7.27 7.44 -4.35
N ASP A 157 -6.77 8.57 -4.83
CA ASP A 157 -7.52 9.41 -5.76
C ASP A 157 -7.61 8.77 -7.15
N LEU A 158 -8.23 9.48 -8.10
CA LEU A 158 -8.37 9.01 -9.47
C LEU A 158 -7.06 9.03 -10.26
N TRP A 159 -6.03 9.74 -9.80
CA TRP A 159 -4.67 9.72 -10.37
C TRP A 159 -3.82 8.62 -9.73
N PHE A 160 -4.46 7.69 -9.02
CA PHE A 160 -3.85 6.55 -8.36
C PHE A 160 -2.81 6.93 -7.30
N SER A 161 -2.90 8.16 -6.78
CA SER A 161 -2.08 8.63 -5.69
C SER A 161 -2.77 8.31 -4.37
N SER A 162 -2.01 7.79 -3.40
CA SER A 162 -2.51 7.59 -2.04
C SER A 162 -3.14 8.88 -1.52
N LEU A 163 -4.33 8.79 -0.91
CA LEU A 163 -4.87 9.92 -0.17
C LEU A 163 -3.92 10.29 0.97
N GLU A 164 -4.07 11.50 1.52
CA GLU A 164 -3.22 12.00 2.60
C GLU A 164 -3.17 10.97 3.74
N TYR A 165 -2.03 10.33 3.95
CA TYR A 165 -1.92 9.21 4.88
C TYR A 165 -1.08 9.55 6.10
N ALA A 166 -0.39 10.69 6.13
CA ALA A 166 0.46 11.07 7.25
C ALA A 166 -0.34 11.73 8.37
N ASN A 167 -1.37 12.52 8.02
CA ASN A 167 -2.21 13.30 8.93
C ASN A 167 -3.68 12.88 8.88
N ARG A 168 -4.09 12.01 7.96
CA ARG A 168 -5.43 11.40 7.90
C ARG A 168 -5.32 9.88 7.92
N GLN A 169 -6.40 9.24 8.36
CA GLN A 169 -6.51 7.78 8.38
C GLN A 169 -7.15 7.33 7.06
N THR A 170 -6.34 7.25 6.01
CA THR A 170 -6.77 6.86 4.64
C THR A 170 -6.31 5.45 4.25
N SER A 171 -5.64 4.79 5.18
CA SER A 171 -5.23 3.38 5.10
C SER A 171 -5.16 2.77 6.49
N LEU A 172 -5.39 1.47 6.55
CA LEU A 172 -5.26 0.63 7.73
C LEU A 172 -4.64 -0.70 7.33
N ASN A 173 -3.90 -1.32 8.26
CA ASN A 173 -3.38 -2.68 8.10
C ASN A 173 -3.84 -3.59 9.25
N GLY A 174 -3.48 -4.86 9.18
CA GLY A 174 -3.87 -5.87 10.16
C GLY A 174 -3.51 -5.55 11.62
N ASP A 175 -2.41 -4.82 11.85
CA ASP A 175 -1.92 -4.44 13.18
C ASP A 175 -2.60 -3.17 13.73
N GLN A 176 -3.18 -2.36 12.84
CA GLN A 176 -3.89 -1.13 13.18
C GLN A 176 -5.41 -1.33 13.31
N THR A 177 -5.95 -2.41 12.75
CA THR A 177 -7.39 -2.61 12.61
C THR A 177 -7.95 -3.40 13.80
N ALA A 178 -8.95 -2.84 14.47
CA ALA A 178 -9.65 -3.50 15.57
C ALA A 178 -10.53 -4.65 15.04
N ARG A 179 -10.48 -5.81 15.71
CA ARG A 179 -11.35 -6.95 15.40
C ARG A 179 -12.67 -6.84 16.16
N SER A 180 -13.76 -7.20 15.48
CA SER A 180 -15.05 -7.48 16.10
C SER A 180 -15.04 -8.85 16.77
N SER A 181 -16.03 -9.13 17.63
CA SER A 181 -16.20 -10.40 18.35
C SER A 181 -16.37 -11.62 17.45
N ASP A 182 -16.93 -11.45 16.24
CA ASP A 182 -16.98 -12.49 15.20
C ASP A 182 -15.62 -12.78 14.56
N GLY A 183 -14.59 -11.99 14.88
CA GLY A 183 -13.23 -12.10 14.38
C GLY A 183 -12.95 -11.31 13.11
N ALA A 184 -13.96 -10.67 12.51
CA ALA A 184 -13.80 -9.87 11.30
C ALA A 184 -13.31 -8.45 11.59
N TYR A 185 -12.80 -7.79 10.56
CA TYR A 185 -12.56 -6.36 10.55
C TYR A 185 -13.71 -5.66 9.83
N ARG A 186 -14.34 -4.72 10.53
CA ARG A 186 -15.42 -3.88 10.00
C ARG A 186 -14.84 -2.48 9.84
N ILE A 187 -14.66 -2.05 8.59
CA ILE A 187 -13.99 -0.79 8.25
C ILE A 187 -15.01 0.12 7.57
N VAL A 188 -15.23 1.31 8.12
CA VAL A 188 -16.11 2.33 7.56
C VAL A 188 -15.32 3.21 6.61
N ILE A 189 -15.80 3.44 5.39
CA ILE A 189 -15.25 4.43 4.45
C ILE A 189 -16.27 5.55 4.31
N ALA A 190 -15.93 6.77 4.73
CA ALA A 190 -16.84 7.92 4.72
C ALA A 190 -16.08 9.24 4.80
N ALA A 191 -16.71 10.35 4.38
CA ALA A 191 -16.12 11.68 4.48
C ALA A 191 -16.08 12.25 5.91
N ARG A 192 -17.01 11.80 6.77
CA ARG A 192 -17.13 12.25 8.17
C ARG A 192 -16.68 11.14 9.12
N ASP A 193 -16.05 11.52 10.22
CA ASP A 193 -15.64 10.58 11.26
C ASP A 193 -16.89 10.01 11.96
N PRO A 194 -17.16 8.69 11.86
CA PRO A 194 -18.28 8.05 12.54
C PRO A 194 -18.01 7.79 14.04
N GLY A 195 -16.82 8.10 14.54
CA GLY A 195 -16.41 7.85 15.92
C GLY A 195 -16.11 6.37 16.21
N VAL A 196 -15.64 5.63 15.21
CA VAL A 196 -15.18 4.22 15.34
C VAL A 196 -13.70 4.11 14.93
N PRO A 197 -12.91 3.18 15.53
CA PRO A 197 -11.48 3.11 15.28
C PRO A 197 -11.16 2.79 13.82
N ASN A 198 -11.91 1.86 13.23
CA ASN A 198 -11.72 1.40 11.86
C ASN A 198 -12.45 2.29 10.85
N TRP A 199 -12.03 3.54 10.72
CA TRP A 199 -12.57 4.47 9.74
C TRP A 199 -11.51 4.85 8.71
N LEU A 200 -11.88 4.90 7.44
CA LEU A 200 -11.08 5.50 6.38
C LEU A 200 -11.73 6.77 5.89
N ASP A 201 -10.98 7.86 6.03
CA ASP A 201 -11.40 9.18 5.59
C ASP A 201 -11.26 9.31 4.07
N THR A 202 -12.32 9.73 3.39
CA THR A 202 -12.25 10.02 1.94
C THR A 202 -11.58 11.35 1.63
N THR A 203 -11.23 12.13 2.65
CA THR A 203 -10.60 13.46 2.57
C THR A 203 -11.46 14.48 1.82
N GLY A 204 -12.78 14.26 1.81
CA GLY A 204 -13.75 15.09 1.07
C GLY A 204 -13.88 14.73 -0.41
N LEU A 205 -13.22 13.68 -0.89
CA LEU A 205 -13.39 13.22 -2.27
C LEU A 205 -14.66 12.37 -2.41
N PRO A 206 -15.54 12.67 -3.38
CA PRO A 206 -16.77 11.91 -3.59
C PRO A 206 -16.50 10.54 -4.21
N ARG A 207 -15.31 10.33 -4.80
CA ARG A 207 -14.90 9.07 -5.43
C ARG A 207 -13.39 8.87 -5.46
N GLY A 208 -12.98 7.62 -5.55
CA GLY A 208 -11.59 7.18 -5.67
C GLY A 208 -11.48 5.66 -5.64
N VAL A 209 -10.27 5.12 -5.53
CA VAL A 209 -10.00 3.67 -5.68
C VAL A 209 -9.65 2.99 -4.36
N ILE A 210 -10.34 1.89 -4.07
CA ILE A 210 -10.08 1.02 -2.91
C ILE A 210 -9.09 -0.06 -3.31
N MET A 211 -8.00 -0.18 -2.57
CA MET A 211 -6.99 -1.21 -2.76
C MET A 211 -6.84 -2.07 -1.51
N LEU A 212 -7.05 -3.37 -1.65
CA LEU A 212 -6.77 -4.39 -0.64
C LEU A 212 -5.56 -5.20 -1.06
N ARG A 213 -4.66 -5.48 -0.11
CA ARG A 213 -3.46 -6.28 -0.33
C ARG A 213 -3.30 -7.28 0.78
N PHE A 214 -2.92 -8.51 0.41
CA PHE A 214 -2.58 -9.60 1.33
C PHE A 214 -1.26 -10.21 0.87
N ASP A 215 -0.23 -10.20 1.71
CA ASP A 215 1.10 -10.70 1.40
C ASP A 215 1.46 -11.89 2.28
N GLY A 216 2.36 -12.76 1.79
CA GLY A 216 2.84 -13.89 2.56
C GLY A 216 1.80 -15.01 2.72
N MET A 217 0.81 -15.07 1.83
CA MET A 217 -0.27 -16.06 1.87
C MET A 217 0.17 -17.46 1.42
N GLY A 218 1.44 -17.64 1.06
CA GLY A 218 1.94 -18.83 0.38
C GLY A 218 1.23 -19.07 -0.96
N ARG A 219 1.26 -20.32 -1.44
CA ARG A 219 0.62 -20.72 -2.73
C ARG A 219 -0.79 -21.31 -2.55
N LYS A 220 -1.45 -21.02 -1.43
CA LYS A 220 -2.81 -21.52 -1.17
C LYS A 220 -3.84 -20.63 -1.88
N PRO A 221 -4.92 -21.20 -2.42
CA PRO A 221 -6.01 -20.40 -2.98
C PRO A 221 -6.63 -19.52 -1.90
N PHE A 222 -7.13 -18.35 -2.30
CA PHE A 222 -7.87 -17.48 -1.38
C PHE A 222 -9.21 -18.13 -1.00
N PRO A 223 -9.54 -18.26 0.29
CA PRO A 223 -10.80 -18.87 0.72
C PRO A 223 -12.00 -18.01 0.34
N ILE A 224 -12.93 -18.61 -0.43
CA ILE A 224 -14.08 -17.90 -1.03
C ILE A 224 -15.02 -17.34 0.03
N ASP A 225 -15.21 -18.05 1.15
CA ASP A 225 -16.01 -17.63 2.31
C ASP A 225 -15.45 -16.39 3.02
N LYS A 226 -14.20 -16.01 2.73
CA LYS A 226 -13.53 -14.83 3.29
C LYS A 226 -13.31 -13.71 2.27
N PHE A 227 -13.96 -13.77 1.12
CA PHE A 227 -13.88 -12.67 0.15
C PHE A 227 -14.33 -11.36 0.81
N PRO A 228 -13.66 -10.23 0.49
CA PRO A 228 -14.01 -8.95 1.05
C PRO A 228 -15.37 -8.49 0.50
N VAL A 229 -16.23 -7.97 1.38
CA VAL A 229 -17.58 -7.53 1.02
C VAL A 229 -17.76 -6.06 1.37
N LEU A 230 -18.27 -5.28 0.41
CA LEU A 230 -18.68 -3.89 0.62
C LEU A 230 -20.20 -3.79 0.67
N GLU A 231 -20.70 -3.07 1.66
CA GLU A 231 -22.10 -2.65 1.75
C GLU A 231 -22.17 -1.13 1.77
N LYS A 232 -22.95 -0.52 0.87
CA LYS A 232 -23.26 0.90 0.93
C LYS A 232 -24.45 1.14 1.84
N VAL A 233 -24.32 2.08 2.76
CA VAL A 233 -25.34 2.42 3.76
C VAL A 233 -25.48 3.94 3.88
N LYS A 234 -26.59 4.40 4.47
CA LYS A 234 -26.67 5.77 4.93
C LYS A 234 -25.79 5.96 6.17
N PHE A 235 -25.17 7.12 6.28
CA PHE A 235 -24.30 7.46 7.40
C PHE A 235 -25.06 7.41 8.74
N SER A 236 -26.34 7.76 8.74
CA SER A 236 -27.24 7.64 9.90
C SER A 236 -27.39 6.21 10.41
N ASP A 237 -27.26 5.23 9.52
CA ASP A 237 -27.58 3.83 9.81
C ASP A 237 -26.33 3.04 10.25
N LEU A 238 -25.16 3.69 10.31
CA LEU A 238 -23.88 3.03 10.64
C LEU A 238 -23.92 2.30 11.98
N VAL A 239 -24.60 2.86 12.98
CA VAL A 239 -24.68 2.23 14.31
C VAL A 239 -25.39 0.88 14.24
N ASP A 240 -26.42 0.75 13.40
CA ASP A 240 -27.20 -0.48 13.25
C ASP A 240 -26.52 -1.51 12.33
N ARG A 241 -25.60 -1.03 11.47
CA ARG A 241 -24.88 -1.87 10.49
C ARG A 241 -23.55 -2.40 11.03
N LEU A 242 -23.04 -1.82 12.11
CA LEU A 242 -21.83 -2.27 12.77
C LEU A 242 -22.16 -3.25 13.91
N PRO A 243 -21.28 -4.21 14.22
CA PRO A 243 -21.47 -5.08 15.37
C PRO A 243 -21.70 -4.31 16.67
N ALA A 244 -22.56 -4.83 17.55
CA ALA A 244 -22.93 -4.17 18.80
C ALA A 244 -21.73 -3.92 19.75
N ASP A 245 -20.65 -4.69 19.60
CA ASP A 245 -19.39 -4.55 20.33
C ASP A 245 -18.40 -3.57 19.67
N THR A 246 -18.82 -2.87 18.61
CA THR A 246 -17.97 -1.88 17.93
C THR A 246 -17.59 -0.76 18.90
N ARG A 247 -16.30 -0.69 19.21
CA ARG A 247 -15.76 0.33 20.10
C ARG A 247 -15.98 1.72 19.52
N ARG A 248 -16.38 2.64 20.37
CA ARG A 248 -16.41 4.06 20.07
C ARG A 248 -15.08 4.70 20.44
N ILE A 249 -14.68 5.72 19.68
CA ILE A 249 -13.56 6.58 20.04
C ILE A 249 -14.03 8.04 20.09
N THR A 250 -13.39 8.78 20.99
CA THR A 250 -13.58 10.23 21.14
C THR A 250 -12.76 11.01 20.11
N THR A 251 -13.07 12.29 19.95
CA THR A 251 -12.29 13.21 19.10
C THR A 251 -10.83 13.30 19.56
N GLU A 252 -10.58 13.29 20.88
CA GLU A 252 -9.25 13.32 21.47
C GLU A 252 -8.47 12.04 21.14
N GLN A 253 -9.12 10.87 21.23
CA GLN A 253 -8.52 9.60 20.83
C GLN A 253 -8.22 9.57 19.32
N ARG A 254 -9.12 10.08 18.47
CA ARG A 254 -8.84 10.22 17.02
C ARG A 254 -7.63 11.11 16.78
N ALA A 255 -7.57 12.28 17.42
CA ALA A 255 -6.44 13.21 17.28
C ALA A 255 -5.11 12.56 17.67
N ARG A 256 -5.11 11.75 18.74
CA ARG A 256 -3.94 10.97 19.15
C ARG A 256 -3.51 9.95 18.09
N VAL A 257 -4.45 9.18 17.53
CA VAL A 257 -4.15 8.21 16.44
C VAL A 257 -3.50 8.93 15.25
N LEU A 258 -4.05 10.07 14.84
CA LEU A 258 -3.50 10.84 13.72
C LEU A 258 -2.11 11.43 14.04
N SER A 259 -1.89 11.87 15.27
CA SER A 259 -0.58 12.37 15.73
C SER A 259 0.49 11.28 15.74
N GLU A 260 0.17 10.09 16.26
CA GLU A 260 1.08 8.94 16.28
C GLU A 260 1.45 8.51 14.86
N ARG A 261 0.47 8.50 13.96
CA ARG A 261 0.64 8.17 12.55
C ARG A 261 1.55 9.18 11.84
N ARG A 262 1.37 10.48 12.07
CA ARG A 262 2.27 11.53 11.57
C ARG A 262 3.69 11.34 12.07
N ALA A 263 3.86 11.10 13.36
CA ALA A 263 5.17 10.88 13.97
C ALA A 263 5.87 9.66 13.37
N ALA A 264 5.13 8.58 13.10
CA ALA A 264 5.68 7.39 12.43
C ALA A 264 6.18 7.69 11.01
N ILE A 265 5.42 8.44 10.21
CA ILE A 265 5.85 8.86 8.87
C ILE A 265 7.09 9.78 8.95
N GLN A 266 7.12 10.70 9.91
CA GLN A 266 8.29 11.57 10.12
C GLN A 266 9.54 10.76 10.48
N ARG A 267 9.45 9.76 11.37
CA ARG A 267 10.58 8.88 11.69
C ARG A 267 11.06 8.09 10.47
N ARG A 268 10.12 7.62 9.63
CA ARG A 268 10.44 6.79 8.45
C ARG A 268 11.19 7.56 7.37
N TYR A 269 10.88 8.84 7.19
CA TYR A 269 11.45 9.69 6.13
C TYR A 269 12.33 10.82 6.68
N ALA A 270 12.71 10.77 7.96
CA ALA A 270 13.70 11.68 8.51
C ALA A 270 14.99 11.51 7.69
N ARG A 271 15.42 12.61 7.06
CA ARG A 271 16.69 12.70 6.34
C ARG A 271 17.65 13.56 7.16
#